data_AF-A0A966I1L0-F1
#
_entry.id   AF-A0A966I1L0-F1
#
_cell.length_a   1.000
_cell.length_b   1.000
_cell.length_c   1.000
_cell.angle_alpha   90.00
_cell.angle_beta   90.00
_cell.angle_gamma   90.00
#
_symmetry.space_group_name_H-M   'P 1'
#
loop_
_entity.id
_entity.type
_entity.pdbx_description
1 polymer ?
#
loop_
_entity_poly.entity_id
_entity_poly.type
_entity_poly.pdbx_seq_one_letter_code
_entity_poly.pdbx_strand_id
1 'polypeptide(L)' 'MALRKLKPVTPSSRGQSVPDFAEITRSTPEKSLIRPINSRGGRNAS' A
#
# COMPACT_ATOMS: atom_id res chain seq x y z
N MET A 1 1.31 13.87 1.78
CA MET A 1 1.32 12.83 2.86
C MET A 1 2.61 12.87 3.65
N ALA A 2 2.56 12.95 4.98
CA ALA A 2 3.71 12.79 5.85
C ALA A 2 3.99 11.30 6.14
N LEU A 3 5.18 11.02 6.69
CA LEU A 3 5.57 9.68 7.15
C LEU A 3 5.31 9.55 8.66
N ARG A 4 4.58 8.51 9.06
CA ARG A 4 4.35 8.15 10.46
C ARG A 4 5.29 7.02 10.87
N LYS A 5 6.19 7.30 11.81
CA LYS A 5 7.03 6.28 12.46
C LYS A 5 6.20 5.50 13.47
N LEU A 6 6.25 4.17 13.42
CA LEU A 6 5.50 3.33 14.35
C LEU A 6 6.20 3.26 15.72
N LYS A 7 5.41 3.11 16.79
CA LYS A 7 5.95 2.81 18.12
C LYS A 7 6.55 1.39 18.09
N PRO A 8 7.74 1.17 18.67
CA PRO A 8 8.43 -0.12 18.64
C PRO A 8 7.84 -1.12 19.65
N VAL A 9 6.57 -1.52 19.46
CA VAL A 9 5.87 -2.48 20.33
C VAL A 9 6.25 -3.93 19.98
N THR A 10 6.63 -4.17 18.73
CA THR A 10 7.21 -5.45 18.23
C THR A 10 8.59 -5.22 17.61
N PRO A 11 9.49 -6.23 17.54
CA PRO A 11 10.81 -6.06 16.91
C PRO A 11 10.74 -5.56 15.46
N SER A 12 9.77 -6.05 14.68
CA SER A 12 9.54 -5.63 13.30
C SER A 12 9.15 -4.17 13.17
N SER A 13 8.45 -3.61 14.16
CA SER A 13 7.99 -2.22 14.14
C SER A 13 9.07 -1.18 14.45
N ARG A 14 10.27 -1.58 14.91
CA ARG A 14 11.31 -0.64 15.41
C ARG A 14 11.84 0.34 14.37
N GLY A 15 11.98 -0.09 13.12
CA GLY A 15 12.42 0.74 12.00
C GLY A 15 11.30 1.07 11.01
N GLN A 16 10.08 0.62 11.28
CA GLN A 16 8.98 0.70 10.32
C GLN A 16 8.38 2.11 10.30
N SER A 17 8.14 2.60 9.09
CA SER A 17 7.38 3.81 8.84
C SER A 17 6.28 3.52 7.81
N VAL A 18 5.16 4.22 7.93
CA VAL A 18 4.00 4.08 7.05
C VAL A 18 3.55 5.48 6.64
N PRO A 19 3.06 5.70 5.41
CA PRO A 19 2.42 6.96 5.04
C PRO A 19 1.25 7.29 5.98
N ASP A 20 1.02 8.57 6.22
CA ASP A 20 -0.08 9.04 7.08
C ASP A 20 -1.46 9.02 6.40
N PHE A 21 -1.50 8.90 5.08
CA PHE A 21 -2.71 8.88 4.25
C PHE A 21 -3.65 10.09 4.46
N ALA A 22 -3.14 11.22 4.94
CA ALA A 22 -3.96 12.38 5.34
C ALA A 22 -4.77 12.99 4.19
N GLU A 23 -4.29 12.85 2.95
CA GLU A 23 -4.92 13.39 1.74
C GLU A 23 -5.92 12.40 1.10
N ILE A 24 -5.98 11.15 1.55
CA ILE A 24 -6.92 10.16 0.99
C ILE A 24 -8.32 10.45 1.51
N THR A 25 -9.20 10.94 0.65
CA THR A 25 -10.59 11.29 1.00
C THR A 25 -11.56 10.11 0.87
N ARG A 26 -11.19 9.04 0.16
CA ARG A 26 -12.03 7.87 -0.09
C ARG A 26 -11.22 6.59 -0.14
N SER A 27 -11.73 5.52 0.49
CA SER A 27 -11.08 4.20 0.56
C SER A 27 -11.49 3.25 -0.58
N THR A 28 -12.67 3.45 -1.18
CA THR A 28 -13.22 2.59 -2.24
C THR A 28 -13.11 3.26 -3.61
N PRO A 29 -12.48 2.63 -4.61
CA PRO A 29 -12.39 3.17 -5.96
C PRO A 29 -13.72 3.06 -6.73
N GLU A 30 -13.82 3.77 -7.86
CA GLU A 30 -14.99 3.71 -8.74
C GLU A 30 -15.01 2.40 -9.55
N LYS A 31 -16.06 1.59 -9.40
CA LYS A 31 -16.14 0.24 -9.98
C LYS A 31 -16.03 0.22 -11.52
N SER A 32 -16.58 1.22 -12.20
CA SER A 32 -16.56 1.37 -13.66
C SER A 32 -15.16 1.64 -14.22
N LEU A 33 -14.25 2.19 -13.41
CA LEU A 33 -12.90 2.56 -13.84
C LEU A 33 -11.83 1.53 -13.47
N ILE A 34 -12.23 0.36 -12.95
CA ILE A 34 -11.32 -0.68 -12.50
C ILE A 34 -11.32 -1.83 -13.51
N ARG A 35 -10.16 -2.49 -13.63
CA ARG A 35 -9.99 -3.77 -14.32
C ARG A 35 -9.15 -4.72 -13.47
N PRO A 36 -9.30 -6.04 -13.63
CA PRO A 36 -8.43 -6.99 -12.95
C PRO A 36 -6.98 -6.86 -13.44
N ILE A 37 -6.03 -7.02 -12.51
CA ILE A 37 -4.59 -7.08 -12.80
C ILE A 37 -4.07 -8.42 -12.31
N ASN A 38 -3.56 -9.24 -13.23
CA ASN A 38 -2.99 -10.55 -12.92
C ASN A 38 -1.48 -10.43 -12.77
N SER A 39 -0.93 -10.98 -11.67
CA SER A 39 0.53 -11.03 -11.48
C SER A 39 1.15 -12.07 -12.41
N ARG A 40 2.27 -11.76 -13.05
CA ARG A 40 3.02 -12.70 -13.91
C ARG A 40 4.09 -13.50 -13.15
N GLY A 41 4.33 -13.19 -11.88
CA GLY A 41 5.35 -13.85 -11.06
C GLY A 41 6.76 -13.80 -11.65
N GLY A 42 7.10 -12.75 -12.40
CA GLY A 42 8.39 -12.59 -13.08
C GLY A 42 8.55 -13.39 -14.38
N ARG A 43 7.50 -14.05 -14.88
CA ARG A 43 7.53 -14.84 -16.12
C ARG A 43 7.08 -14.03 -17.33
N ASN A 44 7.73 -14.25 -18.48
CA ASN A 44 7.30 -13.73 -19.78
C ASN A 44 6.63 -14.86 -20.60
N ALA A 45 6.23 -14.53 -21.83
CA ALA A 45 5.43 -15.40 -22.71
C ALA A 45 6.26 -16.27 -23.67
N SER A 46 7.56 -16.41 -23.44
CA SER A 46 8.48 -17.20 -24.28
C SER A 46 8.15 -18.68 -24.27
#